data_AF-A0A550GHG9-F1
#
_entry.id   AF-A0A550GHG9-F1
#
_cell.length_a   1.000
_cell.length_b   1.000
_cell.length_c   1.000
_cell.angle_alpha   90.00
_cell.angle_beta   90.00
_cell.angle_gamma   90.00
#
_symmetry.space_group_name_H-M   'P 1'
#
loop_
_entity.id
_entity.type
_entity.pdbx_description
1 polymer ?
#
loop_
_entity_poly.entity_id
_entity_poly.type
_entity_poly.pdbx_seq_one_letter_code
_entity_poly.pdbx_strand_id
1 'polypeptide(L)'
;MREYLVLLKLNPGKLMETLGSLRQLSSNPVDAVDLCYTMNIFGVWDMGIWINSEDSAQVLEFVQEKVKNMTGITEVYTVPTFPHGNEPIKTEDKTKNFKGSEPVKAKA
;
A
#
# COMPACT_ATOMS: atom_id res chain seq x y z
N MET A 1 5.21 -9.67 -1.19
CA MET A 1 3.91 -8.99 -1.12
C MET A 1 3.76 -8.29 0.20
N ARG A 2 3.46 -6.99 0.15
CA ARG A 2 3.15 -6.17 1.33
C ARG A 2 1.65 -6.19 1.56
N GLU A 3 1.26 -6.19 2.81
CA GLU A 3 -0.13 -6.25 3.22
C GLU A 3 -0.60 -4.85 3.66
N TYR A 4 -1.85 -4.52 3.33
CA TYR A 4 -2.45 -3.24 3.67
C TYR A 4 -3.88 -3.46 4.17
N LEU A 5 -4.23 -2.78 5.26
CA LEU A 5 -5.58 -2.68 5.77
C LEU A 5 -6.15 -1.32 5.39
N VAL A 6 -7.21 -1.30 4.58
CA VAL A 6 -7.94 -0.09 4.22
C VAL A 6 -9.20 0.00 5.07
N LEU A 7 -9.27 1.01 5.93
CA LEU A 7 -10.44 1.30 6.76
C LEU A 7 -11.36 2.26 6.02
N LEU A 8 -12.66 1.96 6.06
CA LEU A 8 -13.69 2.70 5.35
C LEU A 8 -14.76 3.20 6.30
N LYS A 9 -15.12 4.46 6.13
CA LYS A 9 -16.33 5.04 6.71
C LYS A 9 -17.36 5.21 5.60
N LEU A 10 -18.59 4.83 5.90
CA LEU A 10 -19.69 4.77 4.95
C LEU A 10 -20.76 5.80 5.30
N ASN A 11 -21.44 6.31 4.29
CA ASN A 11 -22.61 7.16 4.45
C ASN A 11 -23.79 6.31 4.96
N PRO A 12 -24.38 6.62 6.13
CA PRO A 12 -25.49 5.84 6.69
C PRO A 12 -26.70 5.74 5.75
N GLY A 13 -26.96 6.77 4.95
CA GLY A 13 -28.06 6.79 3.98
C GLY A 13 -27.85 5.89 2.76
N LYS A 14 -26.63 5.37 2.56
CA LYS A 14 -26.27 4.50 1.41
C LYS A 14 -25.65 3.17 1.85
N LEU A 15 -25.67 2.87 3.15
CA LEU A 15 -24.90 1.78 3.75
C LEU A 15 -25.10 0.43 3.04
N MET A 16 -26.35 0.02 2.81
CA MET A 16 -26.66 -1.27 2.20
C MET A 16 -26.20 -1.37 0.74
N GLU A 17 -26.32 -0.28 -0.02
CA GLU A 17 -25.86 -0.20 -1.40
C GLU A 17 -24.33 -0.31 -1.45
N THR A 18 -23.63 0.50 -0.65
CA THR A 18 -22.17 0.51 -0.61
C THR A 18 -21.60 -0.81 -0.11
N LEU A 19 -22.21 -1.43 0.90
CA LEU A 19 -21.85 -2.77 1.37
C LEU A 19 -21.99 -3.82 0.26
N GLY A 20 -23.05 -3.73 -0.54
CA GLY A 20 -23.26 -4.60 -1.69
C GLY A 20 -22.14 -4.45 -2.72
N SER A 21 -21.79 -3.23 -3.09
CA SER A 21 -20.71 -2.94 -4.04
C SER A 21 -19.34 -3.41 -3.53
N LEU A 22 -19.03 -3.20 -2.26
CA LEU A 22 -17.76 -3.62 -1.65
C LEU A 22 -17.60 -5.14 -1.63
N ARG A 23 -18.67 -5.88 -1.36
CA ARG A 23 -18.66 -7.35 -1.36
C ARG A 23 -18.59 -7.96 -2.76
N GLN A 24 -18.86 -7.18 -3.80
CA GLN A 24 -18.77 -7.60 -5.20
C GLN A 24 -17.43 -7.23 -5.85
N LEU A 25 -16.48 -6.65 -5.10
CA LEU A 25 -15.15 -6.40 -5.61
C LEU A 25 -14.49 -7.71 -6.08
N SER A 26 -13.88 -7.64 -7.27
CA SER A 26 -13.04 -8.72 -7.80
C SER A 26 -11.90 -9.06 -6.84
N SER A 27 -11.43 -10.31 -6.84
CA SER A 27 -10.18 -10.71 -6.18
C SER A 27 -8.98 -9.90 -6.67
N ASN A 28 -9.07 -9.34 -7.87
CA ASN A 28 -8.05 -8.50 -8.49
C ASN A 28 -8.73 -7.21 -8.97
N PRO A 29 -8.99 -6.26 -8.07
CA PRO A 29 -9.76 -5.07 -8.41
C PRO A 29 -8.97 -4.13 -9.32
N VAL A 30 -7.64 -4.10 -9.25
CA VAL A 30 -6.75 -3.41 -10.19
C VAL A 30 -5.48 -4.24 -10.37
N ASP A 31 -4.65 -3.88 -11.36
CA ASP A 31 -3.39 -4.57 -11.61
C ASP A 31 -2.47 -4.55 -10.37
N ALA A 32 -1.83 -5.68 -10.09
CA ALA A 32 -0.92 -5.86 -8.96
C ALA A 32 -1.51 -5.58 -7.55
N VAL A 33 -2.84 -5.55 -7.41
CA VAL A 33 -3.53 -5.52 -6.12
C VAL A 33 -4.41 -6.76 -6.00
N ASP A 34 -4.14 -7.57 -4.98
CA ASP A 34 -4.95 -8.73 -4.63
C ASP A 34 -5.85 -8.38 -3.44
N LEU A 35 -7.17 -8.47 -3.64
CA LEU A 35 -8.16 -8.39 -2.58
C LEU A 35 -8.20 -9.73 -1.82
N CYS A 36 -7.81 -9.72 -0.56
CA CYS A 36 -7.82 -10.91 0.28
C CYS A 36 -9.21 -11.14 0.88
N TYR A 37 -9.77 -10.13 1.55
CA TYR A 37 -11.13 -10.19 2.09
C TYR A 37 -11.64 -8.80 2.47
N THR A 38 -12.97 -8.70 2.62
CA THR A 38 -13.64 -7.55 3.24
C THR A 38 -14.19 -7.95 4.60
N MET A 39 -14.24 -7.01 5.54
CA MET A 39 -14.72 -7.26 6.90
C MET A 39 -15.62 -6.12 7.38
N ASN A 40 -16.64 -6.46 8.16
CA ASN A 40 -17.42 -5.46 8.88
C ASN A 40 -16.64 -5.03 10.13
N ILE A 41 -16.69 -3.75 10.47
CA ILE A 41 -16.09 -3.23 11.69
C ILE A 41 -17.20 -2.62 12.55
N PHE A 42 -17.22 -2.97 13.84
CA PHE A 42 -18.08 -2.33 14.82
C PHE A 42 -17.26 -1.28 15.55
N GLY A 43 -17.48 0.00 15.25
CA GLY A 43 -16.73 1.09 15.86
C GLY A 43 -16.79 2.38 15.06
N VAL A 44 -15.71 3.15 15.07
CA VAL A 44 -15.61 4.42 14.33
C VAL A 44 -15.62 4.20 12.82
N TRP A 45 -15.06 3.08 12.38
CA TRP A 45 -15.05 2.62 10.99
C TRP A 45 -16.13 1.57 10.80
N ASP A 46 -16.69 1.50 9.59
CA ASP A 46 -17.79 0.59 9.27
C ASP A 46 -17.30 -0.68 8.56
N MET A 47 -16.20 -0.56 7.80
CA MET A 47 -15.62 -1.66 7.03
C MET A 47 -14.10 -1.61 6.95
N GLY A 48 -13.52 -2.80 6.77
CA GLY A 48 -12.12 -3.00 6.42
C GLY A 48 -11.97 -3.78 5.11
N ILE A 49 -10.95 -3.46 4.33
CA ILE A 49 -10.51 -4.23 3.17
C ILE A 49 -9.07 -4.64 3.43
N TRP A 50 -8.79 -5.95 3.35
CA TRP A 50 -7.42 -6.46 3.39
C TRP A 50 -6.94 -6.71 1.96
N ILE A 51 -5.82 -6.08 1.60
CA ILE A 51 -5.23 -6.22 0.26
C ILE A 51 -3.73 -6.52 0.35
N ASN A 52 -3.24 -7.19 -0.68
CA ASN A 52 -1.81 -7.44 -0.89
C ASN A 52 -1.35 -6.75 -2.18
N SER A 53 -0.14 -6.19 -2.16
CA SER A 53 0.51 -5.66 -3.35
C SER A 53 2.02 -5.64 -3.18
N GLU A 54 2.77 -5.76 -4.28
CA GLU A 54 4.22 -5.55 -4.29
C GLU A 54 4.59 -4.06 -4.42
N ASP A 55 3.67 -3.22 -4.91
CA ASP A 55 3.93 -1.82 -5.23
C ASP A 55 2.95 -0.88 -4.49
N SER A 56 3.51 0.01 -3.67
CA SER A 56 2.73 1.04 -2.97
C SER A 56 2.05 2.03 -3.91
N ALA A 57 2.57 2.26 -5.11
CA ALA A 57 1.93 3.12 -6.10
C ALA A 57 0.60 2.53 -6.59
N GLN A 58 0.57 1.21 -6.81
CA GLN A 58 -0.64 0.48 -7.22
C GLN A 58 -1.70 0.46 -6.11
N VAL A 59 -1.27 0.37 -4.85
CA VAL A 59 -2.17 0.52 -3.70
C VAL A 59 -2.77 1.93 -3.63
N LEU A 60 -1.95 2.96 -3.90
CA LEU A 60 -2.44 4.34 -3.93
C LEU A 60 -3.48 4.53 -5.04
N GLU A 61 -3.21 4.00 -6.25
CA GLU A 61 -4.13 4.02 -7.38
C GLU A 61 -5.45 3.31 -7.03
N PHE A 62 -5.39 2.09 -6.51
CA PHE A 62 -6.57 1.36 -6.04
C PHE A 62 -7.42 2.20 -5.07
N VAL A 63 -6.78 2.82 -4.08
CA VAL A 63 -7.47 3.62 -3.06
C VAL A 63 -8.08 4.89 -3.67
N GLN A 64 -7.33 5.61 -4.51
CA GLN A 64 -7.77 6.91 -5.03
C GLN A 64 -8.76 6.78 -6.19
N GLU A 65 -8.46 5.92 -7.16
CA GLU A 65 -9.23 5.80 -8.40
C GLU A 65 -10.46 4.89 -8.22
N LYS A 66 -10.36 3.86 -7.37
CA LYS A 66 -11.42 2.85 -7.24
C LYS A 66 -12.21 2.98 -5.96
N VAL A 67 -11.54 2.96 -4.81
CA VAL A 67 -12.24 2.98 -3.51
C VAL A 67 -12.88 4.34 -3.26
N LYS A 68 -12.13 5.45 -3.32
CA LYS A 68 -12.70 6.78 -3.04
C LYS A 68 -13.81 7.20 -3.99
N ASN A 69 -13.83 6.67 -5.20
CA ASN A 69 -14.86 6.95 -6.20
C ASN A 69 -16.11 6.09 -6.03
N MET A 70 -16.12 5.10 -5.12
CA MET A 70 -17.30 4.29 -4.84
C MET A 70 -18.36 5.10 -4.10
N THR A 71 -19.60 5.03 -4.59
CA THR A 71 -20.72 5.76 -3.99
C THR A 71 -20.95 5.34 -2.54
N GLY A 72 -21.04 6.33 -1.65
CA GLY A 72 -21.34 6.14 -0.24
C GLY A 72 -20.12 5.87 0.64
N ILE A 73 -18.90 5.89 0.11
CA ILE A 73 -17.69 5.98 0.93
C ILE A 73 -17.45 7.45 1.29
N THR A 74 -17.29 7.76 2.58
CA THR A 74 -17.07 9.12 3.08
C THR A 74 -15.64 9.35 3.54
N GLU A 75 -14.99 8.33 4.09
CA GLU A 75 -13.60 8.40 4.52
C GLU A 75 -12.88 7.10 4.21
N VAL A 76 -11.58 7.22 3.91
CA VAL A 76 -10.68 6.09 3.62
C VAL A 76 -9.37 6.32 4.36
N TYR A 77 -8.93 5.31 5.11
CA TYR A 77 -7.66 5.34 5.83
C TYR A 77 -6.88 4.06 5.57
N THR A 78 -5.74 4.18 4.88
CA THR A 78 -4.90 3.05 4.49
C THR A 78 -3.78 2.85 5.49
N VAL A 79 -3.72 1.65 6.06
CA VAL A 79 -2.70 1.21 7.02
C VAL A 79 -1.79 0.20 6.35
N PRO A 80 -0.52 0.53 6.10
CA PRO A 80 0.50 -0.44 5.73
C PRO A 80 0.84 -1.32 6.95
N THR A 81 0.70 -2.65 6.88
CA THR A 81 0.64 -3.51 8.10
C THR A 81 1.96 -4.14 8.54
N PHE A 82 3.03 -4.02 7.74
CA PHE A 82 4.38 -4.48 8.07
C PHE A 82 5.37 -3.31 8.16
N PRO A 83 6.60 -3.48 8.69
CA PRO A 83 7.63 -2.45 8.54
C PRO A 83 7.96 -2.27 7.06
N HIS A 84 7.26 -1.32 6.43
CA HIS A 84 7.60 -0.80 5.11
C HIS A 84 8.97 -0.14 5.21
N GLY A 85 10.03 -0.88 4.88
CA GLY A 85 11.38 -0.33 4.80
C GLY A 85 12.46 -0.97 5.67
N ASN A 86 12.22 -2.10 6.32
CA ASN A 86 13.31 -2.84 6.99
C ASN A 86 14.08 -3.79 6.06
N GLU A 87 13.78 -3.80 4.76
CA GLU A 87 14.73 -4.36 3.80
C GLU A 87 15.94 -3.43 3.74
N PRO A 88 17.16 -3.92 4.00
CA PRO A 88 18.35 -3.11 3.83
C PRO A 88 18.33 -2.57 2.40
N ILE A 89 18.41 -1.25 2.25
CA ILE A 89 18.66 -0.60 0.97
C ILE A 89 19.84 -1.35 0.37
N LYS A 90 19.61 -2.10 -0.72
CA LYS A 90 20.70 -2.69 -1.49
C LYS A 90 21.39 -1.52 -2.16
N THR A 91 22.32 -0.89 -1.44
CA THR A 91 23.29 0.00 -2.07
C THR A 91 24.11 -0.92 -2.96
N GLU A 92 23.81 -0.91 -4.26
CA GLU A 92 24.75 -1.42 -5.25
C GLU A 92 26.02 -0.62 -5.06
N ASP A 93 26.98 -1.23 -4.37
CA ASP A 93 28.29 -0.68 -4.12
C ASP A 93 28.99 -0.60 -5.48
N LYS A 94 28.77 0.51 -6.20
CA LYS A 94 29.58 0.90 -7.34
C LYS A 94 30.93 1.34 -6.78
N THR A 95 31.71 0.37 -6.29
CA THR A 95 33.14 0.53 -6.08
C THR A 95 33.75 0.72 -7.47
N LYS A 96 33.77 1.97 -7.92
CA LYS A 96 34.55 2.40 -9.08
C LYS A 96 35.99 2.01 -8.80
N ASN A 97 36.50 1.06 -9.58
CA ASN A 97 37.92 0.83 -9.75
C ASN A 97 38.60 2.15 -10.16
N PHE A 98 39.15 2.88 -9.19
CA PHE A 98 40.16 3.89 -9.46
C PHE A 98 41.53 3.25 -9.26
N LYS A 99 42.08 2.77 -10.38
CA LYS A 99 43.51 2.51 -10.52
C LYS A 99 44.26 3.85 -10.47
N GLY A 100 45.23 3.95 -9.56
CA GLY A 100 46.44 4.75 -9.76
C GLY A 100 46.52 6.10 -9.05
N SER A 101 47.31 6.18 -7.99
CA SER A 101 48.50 7.05 -7.91
C SER A 101 49.24 6.80 -6.58
N GLU A 102 50.58 6.72 -6.66
CA GLU A 102 51.52 6.27 -5.64
C GLU A 102 51.57 7.13 -4.36
N PRO A 103 52.06 6.60 -3.21
CA PRO A 103 52.26 7.38 -2.01
C PRO A 103 53.57 8.20 -2.11
N VAL A 104 53.46 9.53 -1.97
CA VAL A 104 54.63 10.40 -1.79
C VAL A 104 55.17 10.19 -0.37
N LYS A 105 56.40 9.66 -0.29
CA LYS A 105 57.17 9.54 0.96
C LYS A 105 57.48 10.93 1.52
N ALA A 106 57.06 11.20 2.76
CA ALA A 106 57.60 12.32 3.54
C ALA A 106 59.04 11.97 3.99
N LYS A 107 60.00 12.86 3.68
CA LYS A 107 61.35 12.82 4.26
C LYS A 107 61.33 13.55 5.61
N ALA A 108 62.08 12.99 6.55
CA ALA A 108 62.30 13.47 7.92
C ALA A 108 63.02 14.82 7.98
#